data_AF-A0A2E5G2T3-F1
#
_entry.id   AF-A0A2E5G2T3-F1
#
_cell.length_a   1.000
_cell.length_b   1.000
_cell.length_c   1.000
_cell.angle_alpha   90.00
_cell.angle_beta   90.00
_cell.angle_gamma   90.00
#
_symmetry.space_group_name_H-M   'P 1'
#
loop_
_entity.id
_entity.type
_entity.pdbx_description
1 polymer ?
#
loop_
_entity_poly.entity_id
_entity_poly.type
_entity_poly.pdbx_seq_one_letter_code
_entity_poly.pdbx_strand_id
1 'polypeptide(L)'
;MGVEVWLETHDWASCATTAAAIVRMAGDGDTGIHYDNMHPYRMGEPLDITIADQGHLVRHTHYHDAVSDDRKMVVCPVEKGDLPIDQMFAALIKMGFDGYLGGEWFYDQYGENIG
;
A
#
# COMPACT_ATOMS: atom_id res chain seq x y z
N MET A 1 24.33 6.58 9.35
CA MET A 1 23.42 7.16 10.37
C MET A 1 22.22 6.23 10.39
N GLY A 2 21.69 5.81 11.54
CA GLY A 2 20.63 4.79 11.60
C GLY A 2 19.25 5.31 11.18
N VAL A 3 19.13 5.83 9.97
CA VAL A 3 17.91 6.41 9.38
C VAL A 3 17.76 5.85 7.97
N GLU A 4 16.53 5.49 7.61
CA GLU A 4 16.17 4.99 6.28
C GLU A 4 15.10 5.89 5.64
N VAL A 5 15.01 5.85 4.30
CA VAL A 5 14.01 6.57 3.51
C VAL A 5 13.17 5.56 2.72
N TRP A 6 11.86 5.56 2.96
CA TRP A 6 10.96 4.61 2.29
C TRP A 6 10.01 5.33 1.35
N LEU A 7 9.99 4.91 0.08
CA LEU A 7 9.13 5.46 -0.94
C LEU A 7 7.72 4.89 -0.80
N GLU A 8 6.73 5.75 -0.65
CA GLU A 8 5.33 5.34 -0.64
C GLU A 8 4.82 5.02 -2.05
N THR A 9 4.04 3.95 -2.18
CA THR A 9 3.28 3.69 -3.41
C THR A 9 2.14 4.70 -3.54
N HIS A 10 2.43 5.86 -4.13
CA HIS A 10 1.45 6.95 -4.35
C HIS A 10 1.73 7.67 -5.69
N ASP A 11 0.74 8.36 -6.25
CA ASP A 11 0.83 9.13 -7.51
C ASP A 11 1.56 8.38 -8.64
N TRP A 12 2.69 8.92 -9.13
CA TRP A 12 3.50 8.32 -10.19
C TRP A 12 4.13 6.98 -9.80
N ALA A 13 4.28 6.71 -8.50
CA ALA A 13 4.77 5.46 -7.94
C ALA A 13 3.64 4.56 -7.41
N SER A 14 2.38 4.76 -7.84
CA SER A 14 1.24 3.96 -7.38
C SER A 14 1.39 2.46 -7.68
N CYS A 15 2.08 2.08 -8.76
CA CYS A 15 2.31 0.68 -9.13
C CYS A 15 3.61 0.13 -8.52
N ALA A 16 3.59 -1.11 -8.04
CA ALA A 16 4.73 -1.73 -7.35
C ALA A 16 5.98 -1.81 -8.24
N THR A 17 5.80 -2.12 -9.53
CA THR A 17 6.89 -2.17 -10.51
C THR A 17 7.66 -0.85 -10.56
N THR A 18 6.93 0.28 -10.59
CA THR A 18 7.53 1.61 -10.68
C THR A 18 8.20 1.99 -9.37
N ALA A 19 7.53 1.79 -8.22
CA ALA A 19 8.11 2.08 -6.91
C ALA A 19 9.39 1.27 -6.67
N ALA A 20 9.37 -0.03 -6.95
CA ALA A 20 10.52 -0.92 -6.83
C ALA A 20 11.68 -0.51 -7.75
N ALA A 21 11.40 -0.07 -8.98
CA ALA A 21 12.42 0.44 -9.89
C ALA A 21 13.10 1.69 -9.33
N ILE A 22 12.33 2.65 -8.79
CA ILE A 22 12.87 3.88 -8.20
C ILE A 22 13.76 3.55 -6.99
N VAL A 23 13.30 2.70 -6.08
CA VAL A 23 14.06 2.31 -4.89
C VAL A 23 15.37 1.60 -5.28
N ARG A 24 15.32 0.67 -6.25
CA ARG A 24 16.52 0.00 -6.77
C ARG A 24 17.50 0.98 -7.41
N MET A 25 17.02 2.02 -8.09
CA MET A 25 17.87 3.06 -8.67
C MET A 25 18.53 3.95 -7.61
N ALA A 26 17.86 4.18 -6.48
CA ALA A 26 18.40 4.97 -5.37
C ALA A 26 19.55 4.25 -4.63
N GLY A 27 19.58 2.92 -4.69
CA GLY A 27 20.67 2.08 -4.19
C GLY A 27 20.37 1.38 -2.87
N ASP A 28 21.10 0.30 -2.62
CA ASP A 28 20.90 -0.59 -1.48
C ASP A 28 21.46 0.00 -0.17
N GLY A 29 20.73 -0.18 0.94
CA GLY A 29 21.24 0.03 2.30
C GLY A 29 20.28 0.77 3.21
N ASP A 30 19.86 1.96 2.80
CA ASP A 30 19.02 2.86 3.62
C ASP A 30 17.73 3.28 2.88
N THR A 31 17.31 2.52 1.86
CA THR A 31 16.07 2.76 1.10
C THR A 31 15.14 1.56 1.12
N GLY A 32 13.84 1.82 0.98
CA GLY A 32 12.80 0.79 1.02
C GLY A 32 11.47 1.29 0.49
N ILE A 33 10.44 0.47 0.65
CA ILE A 33 9.08 0.77 0.22
C ILE A 33 8.17 0.90 1.43
N HIS A 34 7.37 1.97 1.38
CA HIS A 34 6.19 2.14 2.18
C HIS A 34 4.98 1.72 1.31
N TYR A 35 4.46 0.52 1.55
CA TYR A 35 3.38 -0.01 0.72
C TYR A 35 2.03 0.45 1.23
N ASP A 36 1.36 1.30 0.48
CA ASP A 36 -0.06 1.62 0.66
C ASP A 36 -0.92 0.70 -0.23
N ASN A 37 -1.90 0.03 0.38
CA ASN A 37 -2.68 -1.00 -0.29
C ASN A 37 -3.68 -0.48 -1.33
N MET A 38 -4.15 0.76 -1.20
CA MET A 38 -5.18 1.32 -2.05
C MET A 38 -4.61 1.79 -3.39
N HIS A 39 -3.39 2.30 -3.42
CA HIS A 39 -2.84 2.87 -4.67
C HIS A 39 -2.63 1.85 -5.78
N PRO A 40 -1.93 0.72 -5.58
CA PRO A 40 -1.83 -0.31 -6.63
C PRO A 40 -3.20 -0.90 -6.99
N TYR A 41 -4.05 -1.14 -5.97
CA TYR A 41 -5.40 -1.67 -6.18
C TYR A 41 -6.23 -0.78 -7.11
N ARG A 42 -6.24 0.54 -6.85
CA ARG A 42 -6.95 1.53 -7.68
C ARG A 42 -6.41 1.60 -9.12
N MET A 43 -5.13 1.26 -9.33
CA MET A 43 -4.54 1.15 -10.67
C MET A 43 -4.91 -0.17 -11.37
N GLY A 44 -5.66 -1.05 -10.71
CA GLY A 44 -6.01 -2.38 -11.21
C GLY A 44 -4.85 -3.37 -11.15
N GLU A 45 -3.81 -3.08 -10.36
CA GLU A 45 -2.66 -3.97 -10.20
C GLU A 45 -3.06 -5.20 -9.38
N PRO A 46 -2.85 -6.42 -9.91
CA PRO A 46 -3.11 -7.63 -9.15
C PRO A 46 -2.18 -7.74 -7.93
N LEU A 47 -2.73 -8.12 -6.77
CA LEU A 47 -1.97 -8.21 -5.52
C LEU A 47 -0.77 -9.16 -5.61
N ASP A 48 -0.87 -10.26 -6.37
CA ASP A 48 0.25 -11.18 -6.57
C ASP A 48 1.41 -10.53 -7.34
N ILE A 49 1.12 -9.67 -8.32
CA ILE A 49 2.11 -8.85 -9.01
C ILE A 49 2.70 -7.81 -8.06
N THR A 50 1.86 -7.11 -7.29
CA THR A 50 2.31 -6.14 -6.28
C THR A 50 3.35 -6.78 -5.35
N ILE A 51 3.01 -7.93 -4.75
CA ILE A 51 3.88 -8.62 -3.80
C ILE A 51 5.14 -9.17 -4.47
N ALA A 52 5.03 -9.73 -5.68
CA ALA A 52 6.18 -10.25 -6.40
C ALA A 52 7.23 -9.16 -6.72
N ASP A 53 6.78 -7.98 -7.12
CA ASP A 53 7.67 -6.91 -7.57
C ASP A 53 8.36 -6.17 -6.42
N GLN A 54 7.61 -5.90 -5.34
CA GLN A 54 8.09 -5.03 -4.27
C GLN A 54 8.23 -5.69 -2.89
N GLY A 55 7.70 -6.90 -2.66
CA GLY A 55 7.53 -7.45 -1.31
C GLY A 55 8.78 -7.46 -0.43
N HIS A 56 9.96 -7.76 -1.00
CA HIS A 56 11.25 -7.77 -0.29
C HIS A 56 11.79 -6.37 0.06
N LEU A 57 11.28 -5.34 -0.61
CA LEU A 57 11.65 -3.94 -0.37
C LEU A 57 10.73 -3.28 0.66
N VAL A 58 9.58 -3.87 0.99
CA VAL A 58 8.63 -3.29 1.93
C VAL A 58 9.23 -3.22 3.33
N ARG A 59 9.07 -2.07 4.00
CA ARG A 59 9.52 -1.80 5.37
C ARG A 59 8.38 -1.31 6.26
N HIS A 60 7.42 -0.63 5.65
CA HIS A 60 6.20 -0.16 6.28
C HIS A 60 5.03 -0.41 5.34
N THR A 61 3.84 -0.58 5.90
CA THR A 61 2.60 -0.64 5.14
C THR A 61 1.56 0.27 5.76
N HIS A 62 0.90 1.04 4.90
CA HIS A 62 -0.41 1.64 5.18
C HIS A 62 -1.51 0.68 4.75
N TYR A 63 -2.48 0.48 5.64
CA TYR A 63 -3.71 -0.24 5.32
C TYR A 63 -4.93 0.60 5.62
N HIS A 64 -5.88 0.54 4.71
CA HIS A 64 -7.25 0.99 4.91
C HIS A 64 -8.16 0.25 3.94
N ASP A 65 -9.46 0.32 4.19
CA ASP A 65 -10.47 -0.29 3.33
C ASP A 65 -11.34 0.81 2.75
N ALA A 66 -11.82 0.62 1.53
CA ALA A 66 -12.52 1.64 0.78
C ALA A 66 -13.48 1.02 -0.22
N VAL A 67 -14.60 1.69 -0.45
CA VAL A 67 -15.52 1.35 -1.56
C VAL A 67 -15.14 2.14 -2.81
N SER A 68 -15.23 1.50 -3.97
CA SER A 68 -15.08 2.19 -5.24
C SER A 68 -16.35 2.98 -5.55
N ASP A 69 -16.28 4.30 -5.47
CA ASP A 69 -17.29 5.21 -6.02
C ASP A 69 -16.79 5.66 -7.41
N ASP A 70 -17.70 5.89 -8.36
CA ASP A 70 -17.46 6.11 -9.81
C ASP A 70 -16.39 7.17 -10.14
N ARG A 71 -15.91 7.93 -9.15
CA ARG A 71 -14.89 8.98 -9.27
C ARG A 71 -13.79 8.96 -8.19
N LYS A 72 -13.91 8.17 -7.13
CA LYS A 72 -12.97 8.16 -6.00
C LYS A 72 -13.07 6.89 -5.15
N MET A 73 -11.99 6.54 -4.48
CA MET A 73 -12.03 5.56 -3.39
C MET A 73 -12.56 6.26 -2.14
N VAL A 74 -13.63 5.74 -1.55
CA VAL A 74 -14.23 6.28 -0.32
C VAL A 74 -13.83 5.38 0.84
N VAL A 75 -13.00 5.91 1.73
CA VAL A 75 -12.48 5.13 2.86
C VAL A 75 -13.59 4.82 3.85
N CYS A 76 -13.56 3.60 4.37
CA CYS A 76 -14.57 3.04 5.26
C CYS A 76 -13.91 2.16 6.35
N PRO A 77 -14.68 1.69 7.34
CA PRO A 77 -14.17 0.70 8.29
C PRO A 77 -13.67 -0.56 7.58
N VAL A 78 -12.64 -1.19 8.13
CA VAL A 78 -12.09 -2.44 7.60
C VAL A 78 -13.17 -3.53 7.51
N GLU A 79 -13.15 -4.32 6.45
CA GLU A 79 -14.15 -5.34 6.08
C GLU A 79 -15.52 -4.77 5.64
N LYS A 80 -15.59 -3.46 5.36
CA LYS A 80 -16.78 -2.80 4.79
C LYS A 80 -16.56 -2.26 3.39
N GLY A 81 -15.34 -2.34 2.88
CA GLY A 81 -14.99 -1.89 1.54
C GLY A 81 -14.75 -3.04 0.56
N ASP A 82 -14.16 -2.67 -0.57
CA ASP A 82 -13.93 -3.55 -1.71
C ASP A 82 -12.47 -4.05 -1.78
N LEU A 83 -11.57 -3.55 -0.94
CA LEU A 83 -10.16 -3.93 -1.02
C LEU A 83 -9.97 -5.36 -0.49
N PRO A 84 -9.02 -6.14 -1.05
CA PRO A 84 -8.77 -7.51 -0.64
C PRO A 84 -7.93 -7.59 0.64
N ILE A 85 -8.41 -7.01 1.74
CA ILE A 85 -7.66 -6.81 3.00
C ILE A 85 -7.11 -8.13 3.57
N ASP A 86 -7.94 -9.18 3.63
CA ASP A 86 -7.50 -10.49 4.14
C ASP A 86 -6.37 -11.08 3.29
N GLN A 87 -6.47 -10.94 1.96
CA GLN A 87 -5.47 -11.49 1.03
C GLN A 87 -4.16 -10.70 1.14
N MET A 88 -4.25 -9.38 1.33
CA MET A 88 -3.10 -8.52 1.58
C MET A 88 -2.38 -8.94 2.86
N PHE A 89 -3.08 -9.05 3.99
CA PHE A 89 -2.44 -9.50 5.23
C PHE A 89 -1.89 -10.92 5.13
N ALA A 90 -2.60 -11.84 4.47
CA ALA A 90 -2.10 -13.18 4.21
C ALA A 90 -0.81 -13.17 3.37
N ALA A 91 -0.70 -12.27 2.40
CA ALA A 91 0.50 -12.10 1.60
C ALA A 91 1.67 -11.55 2.42
N LEU A 92 1.45 -10.54 3.26
CA LEU A 92 2.46 -10.00 4.19
C LEU A 92 2.99 -11.10 5.13
N ILE A 93 2.09 -11.90 5.71
CA ILE A 93 2.46 -13.04 6.57
C ILE A 93 3.27 -14.07 5.77
N LYS A 94 2.79 -14.44 4.57
CA LYS A 94 3.44 -15.46 3.73
C LYS A 94 4.85 -15.05 3.30
N MET A 95 5.08 -13.77 3.03
CA MET A 95 6.41 -13.27 2.66
C MET A 95 7.33 -13.04 3.87
N GLY A 96 6.86 -13.28 5.09
CA GLY A 96 7.65 -13.12 6.31
C GLY A 96 7.88 -11.65 6.67
N PHE A 97 6.94 -10.77 6.34
CA PHE A 97 7.04 -9.35 6.68
C PHE A 97 7.17 -9.15 8.19
N ASP A 98 8.22 -8.45 8.59
CA ASP A 98 8.56 -8.14 9.98
C ASP A 98 8.65 -6.62 10.25
N GLY A 99 8.17 -5.81 9.29
CA GLY A 99 8.13 -4.37 9.38
C GLY A 99 6.93 -3.83 10.14
N TYR A 100 6.58 -2.57 9.88
CA TYR A 100 5.55 -1.84 10.62
C TYR A 100 4.23 -1.80 9.85
N LEU A 101 3.11 -1.89 10.56
CA LEU A 101 1.76 -1.67 10.03
C LEU A 101 1.20 -0.35 10.58
N GLY A 102 0.74 0.52 9.69
CA GLY A 102 0.05 1.77 10.01
C GLY A 102 -1.32 1.76 9.34
N GLY A 103 -2.33 2.26 10.04
CA GLY A 103 -3.62 2.52 9.40
C GLY A 103 -3.71 3.99 9.02
N GLU A 104 -4.16 4.28 7.81
CA GLU A 104 -4.21 5.64 7.28
C GLU A 104 -5.65 6.04 6.92
N TRP A 105 -6.12 7.14 7.49
CA TRP A 105 -7.46 7.67 7.25
C TRP A 105 -7.46 9.19 7.26
N PHE A 106 -7.98 9.81 6.20
CA PHE A 106 -8.18 11.25 6.15
C PHE A 106 -9.67 11.61 6.20
N TYR A 107 -10.00 12.72 6.86
CA TYR A 107 -11.39 13.15 7.06
C TYR A 107 -12.15 13.35 5.73
N ASP A 108 -11.47 13.87 4.71
CA ASP A 108 -12.03 14.19 3.39
C ASP A 108 -12.18 12.97 2.47
N GLN A 109 -11.60 11.83 2.84
CA GLN A 109 -11.76 10.57 2.12
C GLN A 109 -12.99 9.77 2.58
N TYR A 110 -13.60 10.13 3.71
CA TYR A 110 -14.87 9.53 4.12
C TYR A 110 -16.02 10.02 3.25
N GLY A 111 -17.03 9.16 3.07
CA GLY A 111 -18.28 9.51 2.38
C GLY A 111 -19.13 10.48 3.20
N GLU A 112 -20.11 11.14 2.57
CA GLU A 112 -20.99 12.12 3.23
C GLU A 112 -21.87 11.54 4.36
N ASN A 113 -21.82 10.22 4.62
CA ASN A 113 -22.55 9.55 5.69
C ASN A 113 -21.67 8.54 6.45
N ILE A 114 -20.80 9.04 7.31
CA ILE A 114 -20.24 8.25 8.42
C ILE A 114 -20.96 8.66 9.72
N GLY A 115 -22.24 8.31 9.80
CA GLY A 115 -23.11 8.52 10.97
C GLY A 115 -24.10 7.37 11.13
#